data_AF-A0A1V6CH72-F1
#
_entry.id   AF-A0A1V6CH72-F1
#
_cell.length_a   1.000
_cell.length_b   1.000
_cell.length_c   1.000
_cell.angle_alpha   90.00
_cell.angle_beta   90.00
_cell.angle_gamma   90.00
#
_symmetry.space_group_name_H-M   'P 1'
#
loop_
_entity.id
_entity.type
_entity.pdbx_description
1 polymer ?
#
loop_
_entity_poly.entity_id
_entity_poly.type
_entity_poly.pdbx_seq_one_letter_code
_entity_poly.pdbx_strand_id
1 'polypeptide(L)'
;MLKIIRFFIVPATASMLLLGFTLTAAIADWYNSCTPKHVAVFAVKPYQRIHVECTEPAPGTDYIYFAYYGAKKFSPDSDRFLNLITFAMQNSKTLAIQFDPSDQSGSKIGCLTHDCRLIQSLHVY
;
A
#
# COMPACT_ATOMS: atom_id res chain seq x y z
N MET A 1 20.69 72.89 -27.65
CA MET A 1 21.88 72.16 -27.16
C MET A 1 21.41 71.05 -26.23
N LEU A 2 21.45 69.80 -26.71
CA LEU A 2 20.82 68.62 -26.12
C LEU A 2 21.88 67.84 -25.31
N LYS A 3 21.69 67.67 -24.00
CA LYS A 3 22.56 66.82 -23.15
C LYS A 3 21.96 65.41 -23.11
N ILE A 4 22.59 64.47 -23.83
CA ILE A 4 22.23 63.04 -23.83
C ILE A 4 22.93 62.38 -22.64
N ILE A 5 22.16 61.88 -21.67
CA ILE A 5 22.66 61.07 -20.56
C ILE A 5 22.64 59.60 -21.02
N ARG A 6 23.82 58.95 -21.03
CA ARG A 6 23.96 57.53 -21.37
C ARG A 6 23.58 56.68 -20.15
N PHE A 7 22.42 56.02 -20.20
CA PHE A 7 22.10 54.94 -19.28
C PHE A 7 22.83 53.66 -19.73
N PHE A 8 23.75 53.16 -18.90
CA PHE A 8 24.29 51.82 -19.04
C PHE A 8 23.23 50.80 -18.61
N ILE A 9 22.72 50.04 -19.56
CA ILE A 9 21.85 48.88 -19.31
C ILE A 9 22.76 47.71 -18.96
N VAL A 10 22.76 47.28 -17.69
CA VAL A 10 23.37 46.01 -17.27
C VAL A 10 22.31 44.92 -17.48
N PRO A 11 22.53 43.91 -18.34
CA PRO A 11 21.61 42.80 -18.45
C PRO A 11 21.80 41.90 -17.22
N ALA A 12 20.83 41.96 -16.30
CA ALA A 12 20.74 41.01 -15.21
C ALA A 12 20.37 39.64 -15.79
N THR A 13 21.37 38.79 -16.05
CA THR A 13 21.15 37.37 -16.31
C THR A 13 20.75 36.72 -14.99
N ALA A 14 19.48 36.78 -14.67
CA ALA A 14 18.89 36.00 -13.59
C ALA A 14 18.84 34.53 -14.04
N SER A 15 19.90 33.77 -13.77
CA SER A 15 19.83 32.31 -13.76
C SER A 15 18.92 31.89 -12.61
N MET A 16 17.65 31.71 -12.94
CA MET A 16 16.64 31.17 -12.05
C MET A 16 16.99 29.69 -11.79
N LEU A 17 17.65 29.44 -10.66
CA LEU A 17 17.94 28.09 -10.19
C LEU A 17 16.59 27.44 -9.84
N LEU A 18 16.03 26.65 -10.75
CA LEU A 18 14.89 25.78 -10.48
C LEU A 18 15.33 24.71 -9.48
N LEU A 19 15.17 25.02 -8.19
CA LEU A 19 15.08 24.01 -7.14
C LEU A 19 13.86 23.15 -7.43
N GLY A 20 14.07 22.06 -8.18
CA GLY A 20 13.09 21.01 -8.36
C GLY A 20 12.79 20.38 -7.00
N PHE A 21 11.82 20.93 -6.28
CA PHE A 21 11.20 20.27 -5.15
C PHE A 21 10.50 19.03 -5.72
N THR A 22 11.16 17.87 -5.65
CA THR A 22 10.47 16.60 -5.82
C THR A 22 9.52 16.47 -4.64
N LEU A 23 8.26 16.82 -4.87
CA LEU A 23 7.18 16.59 -3.93
C LEU A 23 6.95 15.07 -3.91
N THR A 24 7.65 14.36 -3.02
CA THR A 24 7.31 12.97 -2.73
C THR A 24 5.94 13.00 -2.05
N ALA A 25 4.89 12.63 -2.78
CA ALA A 25 3.59 12.43 -2.19
C ALA A 25 3.74 11.33 -1.12
N ALA A 26 3.42 11.67 0.13
CA ALA A 26 3.27 10.65 1.16
C ALA A 26 2.09 9.77 0.74
N ILE A 27 2.37 8.49 0.48
CA ILE A 27 1.31 7.49 0.35
C ILE A 27 0.70 7.42 1.76
N ALA A 28 -0.55 7.88 1.91
CA ALA A 28 -1.25 7.70 3.17
C ALA A 28 -1.25 6.20 3.47
N ASP A 29 -0.78 5.79 4.64
CA ASP A 29 -0.83 4.39 5.05
C ASP A 29 -2.30 4.01 5.25
N TRP A 30 -2.85 3.21 4.33
CA TRP A 30 -4.23 2.75 4.46
C TRP A 30 -4.27 1.58 5.42
N TYR A 31 -4.98 1.78 6.52
CA TYR A 31 -5.22 0.76 7.52
C TYR A 31 -6.67 0.30 7.48
N ASN A 32 -6.86 -1.02 7.45
CA ASN A 32 -8.15 -1.65 7.72
C ASN A 32 -8.14 -2.29 9.11
N SER A 33 -9.19 -2.00 9.89
CA SER A 33 -9.50 -2.71 11.13
C SER A 33 -10.38 -3.91 10.78
N CYS A 34 -9.78 -5.08 10.69
CA CYS A 34 -10.41 -6.28 10.17
C CYS A 34 -10.75 -7.25 11.31
N THR A 35 -12.03 -7.56 11.48
CA THR A 35 -12.44 -8.77 12.21
C THR A 35 -12.39 -9.93 11.22
N PRO A 36 -11.45 -10.88 11.34
CA PRO A 36 -11.30 -11.94 10.36
C PRO A 36 -12.45 -12.93 10.46
N LYS A 37 -13.17 -13.13 9.35
CA LYS A 37 -14.29 -14.07 9.22
C LYS A 37 -13.82 -15.43 8.70
N HIS A 38 -12.92 -15.42 7.73
CA HIS A 38 -12.39 -16.62 7.10
C HIS A 38 -10.95 -16.42 6.65
N VAL A 39 -10.15 -17.49 6.68
CA VAL A 39 -8.80 -17.51 6.11
C VAL A 39 -8.65 -18.72 5.21
N ALA A 40 -8.12 -18.49 4.00
CA ALA A 40 -7.86 -19.53 3.03
C ALA A 40 -6.39 -19.53 2.60
N VAL A 41 -5.84 -20.73 2.42
CA VAL A 41 -4.49 -20.95 1.91
C VAL A 41 -4.60 -21.51 0.50
N PHE A 42 -4.10 -20.76 -0.47
CA PHE A 42 -4.07 -21.18 -1.87
C PHE A 42 -2.65 -21.55 -2.29
N ALA A 43 -2.50 -22.75 -2.84
CA ALA A 43 -1.26 -23.18 -3.49
C ALA A 43 -1.17 -22.55 -4.89
N VAL A 44 -0.54 -21.38 -4.98
CA VAL A 44 -0.32 -20.66 -6.25
C VAL A 44 1.11 -20.94 -6.69
N LYS A 45 1.36 -22.06 -7.39
CA LYS A 45 2.73 -22.49 -7.70
C LYS A 45 3.55 -21.37 -8.39
N PRO A 46 4.79 -21.09 -7.94
CA PRO A 46 5.56 -21.78 -6.89
C PRO A 46 5.36 -21.27 -5.45
N TYR A 47 4.41 -20.38 -5.20
CA TYR A 47 4.22 -19.65 -3.94
C TYR A 47 2.97 -20.10 -3.17
N GLN A 48 2.81 -19.55 -1.97
CA GLN A 48 1.61 -19.69 -1.15
C GLN A 48 0.96 -18.33 -1.01
N ARG A 49 -0.36 -18.28 -1.23
CA ARG A 49 -1.17 -17.10 -0.99
C ARG A 49 -2.05 -17.35 0.23
N ILE A 50 -1.93 -16.48 1.23
CA ILE A 50 -2.87 -16.43 2.36
C ILE A 50 -3.90 -15.36 2.03
N HIS A 51 -5.18 -15.69 2.15
CA HIS A 51 -6.28 -14.80 1.84
C HIS A 51 -7.17 -14.70 3.08
N VAL A 52 -7.35 -13.50 3.63
CA VAL A 52 -8.25 -13.25 4.74
C VAL A 52 -9.47 -12.48 4.26
N GLU A 53 -10.64 -12.93 4.68
CA GLU A 53 -11.92 -12.22 4.55
C GLU A 53 -12.22 -11.51 5.85
N CYS A 54 -12.50 -10.21 5.79
CA CYS A 54 -12.99 -9.43 6.91
C CYS A 54 -14.52 -9.48 6.98
N THR A 55 -15.11 -9.27 8.15
CA THR A 55 -16.58 -9.18 8.28
C THR A 55 -17.15 -7.97 7.56
N GLU A 56 -16.38 -6.89 7.47
CA GLU A 56 -16.76 -5.62 6.84
C GLU A 56 -15.62 -5.16 5.90
N PRO A 57 -15.94 -4.43 4.81
CA PRO A 57 -14.93 -3.89 3.92
C PRO A 57 -14.13 -2.76 4.58
N ALA A 58 -12.95 -2.48 4.04
CA ALA A 58 -12.17 -1.32 4.50
C ALA A 58 -12.95 -0.01 4.30
N PRO A 59 -12.88 0.95 5.24
CA PRO A 59 -13.68 2.17 5.21
C PRO A 59 -13.58 2.93 3.88
N GLY A 60 -14.73 3.20 3.26
CA GLY A 60 -14.82 3.93 2.00
C GLY A 60 -14.40 3.13 0.76
N THR A 61 -14.32 1.80 0.87
CA THR A 61 -13.95 0.89 -0.22
C THR A 61 -14.84 -0.35 -0.24
N ASP A 62 -14.70 -1.18 -1.28
CA ASP A 62 -15.34 -2.50 -1.37
C ASP A 62 -14.36 -3.63 -0.97
N TYR A 63 -13.19 -3.29 -0.41
CA TYR A 63 -12.14 -4.28 -0.12
C TYR A 63 -12.47 -5.06 1.14
N ILE A 64 -13.14 -6.19 0.97
CA ILE A 64 -13.46 -7.15 2.03
C ILE A 64 -12.38 -8.22 2.19
N TYR A 65 -11.54 -8.40 1.18
CA TYR A 65 -10.48 -9.38 1.18
C TYR A 65 -9.08 -8.76 1.21
N PHE A 66 -8.15 -9.45 1.87
CA PHE A 66 -6.74 -9.06 1.89
C PHE A 66 -5.84 -10.27 1.71
N ALA A 67 -4.87 -10.16 0.81
CA ALA A 67 -4.01 -11.27 0.44
C ALA A 67 -2.56 -11.00 0.81
N TYR A 68 -1.94 -11.93 1.52
CA TYR A 68 -0.49 -12.01 1.61
C TYR A 68 0.03 -12.97 0.54
N TYR A 69 1.12 -12.56 -0.12
CA TYR A 69 1.82 -13.36 -1.10
C TYR A 69 3.31 -13.34 -0.82
N GLY A 70 3.86 -14.50 -0.45
CA GLY A 70 5.27 -14.61 -0.12
C GLY A 70 6.18 -14.37 -1.33
N ALA A 71 7.29 -13.65 -1.14
CA ALA A 71 8.31 -13.47 -2.16
C ALA A 71 9.05 -14.79 -2.53
N LYS A 72 8.91 -15.84 -1.71
CA LYS A 72 9.52 -17.17 -1.89
C LYS A 72 8.50 -18.27 -1.61
N LYS A 73 8.73 -19.43 -2.22
CA LYS A 73 7.99 -20.67 -1.95
C LYS A 73 8.02 -20.99 -0.45
N PHE A 74 6.86 -21.16 0.18
CA PHE A 74 6.73 -21.53 1.60
C PHE A 74 7.67 -20.72 2.50
N SER A 75 7.60 -19.39 2.38
CA SER A 75 8.41 -18.52 3.22
C SER A 75 7.96 -18.62 4.69
N PRO A 76 8.87 -18.54 5.67
CA PRO A 76 8.51 -18.42 7.08
C PRO A 76 7.54 -17.26 7.36
N ASP A 77 7.59 -16.22 6.53
CA ASP A 77 6.63 -15.11 6.59
C ASP A 77 5.19 -15.58 6.30
N SER A 78 4.98 -16.45 5.31
CA SER A 78 3.65 -16.97 4.97
C SER A 78 3.00 -17.66 6.17
N ASP A 79 3.77 -18.49 6.88
CA ASP A 79 3.32 -19.18 8.09
C ASP A 79 3.07 -18.19 9.23
N ARG A 80 3.89 -17.15 9.36
CA ARG A 80 3.69 -16.08 10.35
C ARG A 80 2.35 -15.37 10.12
N PHE A 81 2.04 -14.96 8.89
CA PHE A 81 0.77 -14.32 8.56
C PHE A 81 -0.41 -15.25 8.85
N LEU A 82 -0.33 -16.52 8.42
CA LEU A 82 -1.37 -17.51 8.67
C LEU A 82 -1.61 -17.71 10.18
N ASN A 83 -0.54 -17.81 10.97
CA ASN A 83 -0.65 -17.98 12.42
C ASN A 83 -1.28 -16.77 13.11
N LEU A 84 -0.90 -15.54 12.73
CA LEU A 84 -1.49 -14.32 13.30
C LEU A 84 -2.98 -14.19 12.97
N ILE A 85 -3.36 -14.49 11.72
CA ILE A 85 -4.76 -14.45 11.28
C ILE A 85 -5.58 -15.52 12.00
N THR A 86 -5.07 -16.76 12.06
CA THR A 86 -5.73 -17.87 12.74
C THR A 86 -5.88 -17.59 14.23
N PHE A 87 -4.84 -17.07 14.88
CA PHE A 87 -4.90 -16.64 16.28
C PHE A 87 -5.99 -15.59 16.49
N ALA A 88 -6.05 -14.57 15.63
CA ALA A 88 -7.04 -13.52 15.73
C ALA A 88 -8.47 -14.05 15.57
N MET A 89 -8.71 -14.94 14.60
CA MET A 89 -10.00 -15.63 14.42
C MET A 89 -10.40 -16.43 15.66
N GLN A 90 -9.49 -17.26 16.18
CA GLN A 90 -9.78 -18.15 17.31
C GLN A 90 -10.01 -17.40 18.63
N ASN A 91 -9.39 -16.22 18.78
CA ASN A 91 -9.45 -15.44 20.02
C ASN A 91 -10.32 -14.18 19.91
N SER A 92 -11.10 -14.05 18.83
CA SER A 92 -11.96 -12.88 18.58
C SER A 92 -11.20 -11.55 18.67
N LYS A 93 -9.98 -11.52 18.10
CA LYS A 93 -9.14 -10.32 18.02
C LYS A 93 -9.29 -9.65 16.67
N THR A 94 -9.01 -8.35 16.67
CA THR A 94 -9.02 -7.52 15.48
C THR A 94 -7.62 -7.48 14.88
N LEU A 95 -7.54 -7.54 13.56
CA LEU A 95 -6.33 -7.33 12.79
C LEU A 95 -6.26 -5.87 12.34
N ALA A 96 -5.09 -5.25 12.46
CA ALA A 96 -4.78 -4.06 11.68
C ALA A 96 -4.03 -4.48 10.42
N ILE A 97 -4.60 -4.20 9.26
CA ILE A 97 -4.03 -4.56 7.96
C ILE A 97 -3.61 -3.28 7.24
N GLN A 98 -2.32 -3.16 6.95
CA GLN A 98 -1.80 -2.10 6.08
C GLN A 98 -1.84 -2.57 4.63
N PHE A 99 -2.33 -1.72 3.74
CA PHE A 99 -2.41 -1.99 2.30
C PHE A 99 -2.26 -0.70 1.49
N ASP A 100 -2.06 -0.83 0.17
CA ASP A 100 -2.17 0.28 -0.77
C ASP A 100 -3.40 0.04 -1.68
N PRO A 101 -4.43 0.91 -1.67
CA PRO A 101 -5.61 0.75 -2.50
C PRO A 101 -5.31 0.89 -4.00
N SER A 102 -4.19 1.49 -4.37
CA SER A 102 -3.73 1.65 -5.76
C SER A 102 -2.96 0.43 -6.26
N ASP A 103 -2.47 -0.42 -5.37
CA ASP A 103 -1.74 -1.63 -5.74
C ASP A 103 -2.70 -2.74 -6.20
N GLN A 104 -2.76 -2.89 -7.53
CA GLN A 104 -3.55 -3.93 -8.20
C GLN A 104 -2.71 -5.13 -8.64
N SER A 105 -1.44 -5.22 -8.22
CA SER A 105 -0.53 -6.30 -8.61
C SER A 105 -0.99 -7.67 -8.11
N GLY A 106 -1.83 -7.70 -7.07
CA GLY A 106 -2.52 -8.90 -6.57
C GLY A 106 -3.40 -9.61 -7.60
N SER A 107 -3.85 -8.92 -8.66
CA SER A 107 -4.62 -9.55 -9.75
C SER A 107 -3.89 -10.75 -10.38
N LYS A 108 -2.56 -10.71 -10.45
CA LYS A 108 -1.71 -11.76 -11.01
C LYS A 108 -1.73 -13.07 -10.21
N ILE A 109 -2.23 -13.02 -8.97
CA ILE A 109 -2.28 -14.14 -8.03
C ILE A 109 -3.73 -14.45 -7.60
N GLY A 110 -4.72 -13.93 -8.33
CA GLY A 110 -6.14 -14.18 -8.09
C GLY A 110 -6.77 -13.35 -6.96
N CYS A 111 -6.13 -12.26 -6.53
CA CYS A 111 -6.73 -11.24 -5.66
C CYS A 111 -7.44 -10.23 -6.56
N LEU A 112 -8.78 -10.21 -6.59
CA LEU A 112 -9.52 -9.42 -7.57
C LEU A 112 -9.39 -7.92 -7.27
N THR A 113 -9.25 -7.12 -8.32
CA THR A 113 -8.94 -5.69 -8.18
C THR A 113 -10.06 -4.86 -7.56
N HIS A 114 -11.28 -5.37 -7.49
CA HIS A 114 -12.43 -4.65 -6.92
C HIS A 114 -12.67 -4.94 -5.44
N ASP A 115 -12.31 -6.12 -4.94
CA ASP A 115 -12.65 -6.57 -3.57
C ASP A 115 -11.43 -6.99 -2.72
N CYS A 116 -10.23 -7.02 -3.30
CA CYS A 116 -9.05 -7.56 -2.64
C CYS A 116 -7.81 -6.65 -2.76
N ARG A 117 -7.05 -6.51 -1.67
CA ARG A 117 -5.75 -5.80 -1.66
C ARG A 117 -4.62 -6.60 -1.04
N LEU A 118 -3.38 -6.30 -1.46
CA LEU A 118 -2.20 -6.96 -0.91
C LEU A 118 -1.90 -6.43 0.50
N ILE A 119 -1.59 -7.36 1.39
CA ILE A 119 -1.15 -7.07 2.76
C ILE A 119 0.32 -6.63 2.71
N GLN A 120 0.59 -5.40 3.15
CA GLN A 120 1.93 -4.87 3.32
C GLN A 120 2.45 -5.13 4.75
N SER A 121 1.56 -5.02 5.73
CA SER A 121 1.83 -5.27 7.14
C SER A 121 0.56 -5.76 7.85
N LEU A 122 0.74 -6.53 8.92
CA LEU A 122 -0.34 -7.05 9.75
C LEU A 122 0.08 -7.09 11.22
N HIS A 123 -0.78 -6.60 12.10
CA HIS A 123 -0.66 -6.80 13.54
C HIS A 123 -2.01 -7.20 14.15
N VAL A 124 -1.96 -7.84 15.32
CA VAL A 124 -3.14 -8.24 16.10
C VAL A 124 -3.27 -7.30 17.29
N TYR A 125 -4.47 -6.74 17.51
CA TYR A 125 -4.80 -5.93 18.69
C TYR A 125 -5.07 -6.78 19.94
#